data_AF-A0A1W5D9K8-F1
#
_entry.id   AF-A0A1W5D9K8-F1
#
_cell.length_a   1.000
_cell.length_b   1.000
_cell.length_c   1.000
_cell.angle_alpha   90.00
_cell.angle_beta   90.00
_cell.angle_gamma   90.00
#
_symmetry.space_group_name_H-M   'P 1'
#
loop_
_entity.id
_entity.type
_entity.pdbx_description
1 polymer ?
#
loop_
_entity_poly.entity_id
_entity_poly.type
_entity_poly.pdbx_seq_one_letter_code
_entity_poly.pdbx_strand_id
1 'polypeptide(L)'
;MVWTHTSKSDSRRILLDAVTNIKVRFNAQVIFIHTDNETSLDMEFQAELSAQGITIETSAPDTPAQNGHSERKGGILSTKARTMRVAAGLPTYQWPEIMCAAGYIADRTPMQKHRWKTPYELATGKKPSLQHLKAYGCKAYLLDKEIGQKHKIWKLTERAHIGHLVGYDSTNIFCIWISSQRKIIRTRDVTFDETAFY
;
A
#
# COMPACT_ATOMS: atom_id res chain seq x y z
N MET A 1 -6.14 0.80 5.27
CA MET A 1 -5.52 1.48 4.12
C MET A 1 -4.24 2.15 4.59
N VAL A 2 -3.20 2.12 3.76
CA VAL A 2 -1.90 2.72 4.05
C VAL A 2 -1.60 3.69 2.91
N TRP A 3 -1.26 4.92 3.25
CA TRP A 3 -0.80 5.93 2.30
C TRP A 3 0.66 6.22 2.61
N THR A 4 1.54 6.01 1.63
CA THR A 4 2.98 6.23 1.76
C THR A 4 3.42 7.35 0.84
N HIS A 5 4.44 8.09 1.25
CA HIS A 5 5.00 9.18 0.47
C HIS A 5 6.50 9.27 0.74
N THR A 6 7.25 9.76 -0.25
CA THR A 6 8.72 9.84 -0.19
C THR A 6 9.22 11.24 0.12
N SER A 7 8.40 12.28 -0.05
CA SER A 7 8.75 13.68 0.21
C SER A 7 7.76 14.34 1.15
N LYS A 8 8.26 15.10 2.13
CA LYS A 8 7.44 15.88 3.07
C LYS A 8 6.56 16.93 2.39
N SER A 9 6.92 17.40 1.20
CA SER A 9 6.13 18.36 0.42
C SER A 9 4.80 17.78 -0.08
N ASP A 10 4.66 16.46 -0.17
CA ASP A 10 3.43 15.79 -0.61
C ASP A 10 2.44 15.51 0.54
N SER A 11 2.85 15.70 1.79
CA SER A 11 2.08 15.31 2.98
C SER A 11 0.68 15.95 3.00
N ARG A 12 0.61 17.26 2.71
CA ARG A 12 -0.64 18.02 2.67
C ARG A 12 -1.65 17.45 1.67
N ARG A 13 -1.21 17.24 0.43
CA ARG A 13 -2.03 16.68 -0.65
C ARG A 13 -2.53 15.28 -0.29
N ILE A 14 -1.65 14.44 0.24
CA ILE A 14 -1.97 13.06 0.57
C ILE A 14 -2.94 12.97 1.75
N LEU A 15 -2.82 13.85 2.74
CA LEU A 15 -3.78 13.94 3.84
C LEU A 15 -5.17 14.36 3.34
N LEU A 16 -5.25 15.37 2.46
CA LEU A 16 -6.52 15.78 1.84
C LEU A 16 -7.13 14.66 0.98
N ASP A 17 -6.30 13.98 0.18
CA ASP A 17 -6.73 12.83 -0.61
C ASP A 17 -7.23 11.70 0.30
N ALA A 18 -6.56 11.44 1.44
CA ALA A 18 -6.97 10.42 2.40
C ALA A 18 -8.30 10.77 3.08
N VAL A 19 -8.47 12.01 3.55
CA VAL A 19 -9.73 12.51 4.13
C VAL A 19 -10.88 12.37 3.13
N THR A 20 -10.66 12.80 1.89
CA THR A 20 -11.65 12.71 0.81
C THR A 20 -12.00 11.26 0.51
N ASN A 21 -11.01 10.37 0.41
CA ASN A 21 -11.24 8.95 0.20
C ASN A 21 -12.01 8.31 1.35
N ILE A 22 -11.75 8.69 2.60
CA ILE A 22 -12.48 8.18 3.75
C ILE A 22 -13.96 8.57 3.67
N LYS A 23 -14.23 9.84 3.35
CA LYS A 23 -15.59 10.36 3.15
C LYS A 23 -16.34 9.62 2.06
N VAL A 24 -15.73 9.51 0.87
CA VAL A 24 -16.41 8.94 -0.31
C VAL A 24 -16.54 7.41 -0.22
N ARG A 25 -15.48 6.70 0.20
CA ARG A 25 -15.46 5.23 0.14
C ARG A 25 -16.16 4.55 1.31
N PHE A 26 -16.12 5.17 2.48
CA PHE A 26 -16.68 4.58 3.70
C PHE A 26 -17.90 5.32 4.23
N ASN A 27 -18.34 6.38 3.55
CA ASN A 27 -19.40 7.26 4.03
C ASN A 27 -19.14 7.72 5.48
N ALA A 28 -17.87 8.02 5.78
CA ALA A 28 -17.39 8.34 7.12
C ALA A 28 -16.74 9.72 7.14
N GLN A 29 -17.11 10.57 8.09
CA GLN A 29 -16.50 11.87 8.25
C GLN A 29 -15.30 11.77 9.18
N VAL A 30 -14.15 12.30 8.75
CA VAL A 30 -13.01 12.50 9.63
C VAL A 30 -13.33 13.69 10.52
N ILE A 31 -13.27 13.49 11.84
CA ILE A 31 -13.55 14.55 12.84
C ILE A 31 -12.25 15.00 13.49
N PHE A 32 -11.38 14.04 13.84
CA PHE A 32 -10.10 14.30 14.51
C PHE A 32 -8.96 13.70 13.72
N ILE A 33 -7.87 14.45 13.59
CA ILE A 33 -6.57 13.98 13.09
C ILE A 33 -5.55 14.15 14.21
N HIS A 34 -4.99 13.04 14.69
CA HIS A 34 -3.93 13.07 15.69
C HIS A 34 -2.56 13.03 15.02
N THR A 35 -1.66 13.95 15.39
CA THR A 35 -0.33 14.07 14.78
C THR A 35 0.74 14.30 15.84
N ASP A 36 1.95 13.81 15.57
CA ASP A 36 3.09 13.97 16.46
C ASP A 36 3.86 15.24 16.12
N ASN A 37 3.27 16.39 16.48
CA ASN A 37 3.79 17.75 16.27
C ASN A 37 4.45 17.95 14.89
N GLU A 38 3.78 17.45 13.84
CA GLU A 38 4.37 17.33 12.52
C GLU A 38 4.54 18.73 11.89
N THR A 39 5.78 19.12 11.60
CA THR A 39 6.13 20.44 11.05
C THR A 39 5.62 20.67 9.63
N SER A 40 5.14 19.63 8.95
CA SER A 40 4.52 19.70 7.62
C SER A 40 3.08 20.24 7.65
N LEU A 41 2.49 20.35 8.85
CA LEU A 41 1.14 20.87 9.09
C LEU A 41 1.24 22.30 9.63
N ASP A 42 1.53 23.23 8.74
CA ASP A 42 1.56 24.65 9.07
C ASP A 42 0.17 25.18 9.50
N MET A 43 0.17 26.31 10.20
CA MET A 43 -1.08 26.90 10.73
C MET A 43 -2.12 27.18 9.64
N GLU A 44 -1.68 27.51 8.42
CA GLU A 44 -2.57 27.71 7.28
C GLU A 44 -3.33 26.43 6.94
N PHE A 45 -2.64 25.29 6.84
CA PHE A 45 -3.29 24.02 6.57
C PHE A 45 -4.18 23.54 7.72
N GLN A 46 -3.81 23.83 8.97
CA GLN A 46 -4.66 23.53 10.12
C GLN A 46 -5.97 24.34 10.09
N ALA A 47 -5.91 25.60 9.66
CA ALA A 47 -7.09 26.45 9.48
C ALA A 47 -8.01 25.92 8.35
N GLU A 48 -7.43 25.47 7.24
CA GLU A 48 -8.20 24.85 6.14
C GLU A 48 -8.94 23.58 6.56
N LEU A 49 -8.30 22.72 7.36
CA LEU A 49 -8.92 21.52 7.88
C LEU A 49 -10.02 21.87 8.91
N SER A 50 -9.77 22.87 9.75
CA SER A 50 -10.76 23.37 10.72
C SER A 50 -12.00 23.95 10.02
N ALA A 51 -11.82 24.66 8.90
CA ALA A 51 -12.92 25.16 8.06
C ALA A 51 -13.79 24.03 7.46
N GLN A 52 -13.22 22.83 7.31
CA GLN A 52 -13.93 21.62 6.88
C GLN A 52 -14.54 20.83 8.07
N GLY A 53 -14.41 21.34 9.30
CA GLY A 53 -14.89 20.71 10.52
C GLY A 53 -13.98 19.60 11.05
N ILE A 54 -12.69 19.62 10.68
CA ILE A 54 -11.69 18.64 11.11
C ILE A 54 -10.75 19.27 12.12
N THR A 55 -10.71 18.72 13.32
CA THR A 55 -9.83 19.17 14.40
C THR A 55 -8.51 18.41 14.35
N ILE A 56 -7.38 19.12 14.40
CA ILE A 56 -6.06 18.52 14.53
C ILE A 56 -5.67 18.55 15.99
N GLU A 57 -5.43 17.38 16.56
CA GLU A 57 -4.93 17.22 17.92
C GLU A 57 -3.45 16.87 17.84
N THR A 58 -2.60 17.79 18.25
CA THR A 58 -1.18 17.52 18.43
C THR A 58 -0.97 16.90 19.81
N SER A 59 -0.26 15.78 19.85
CA SER A 59 0.11 15.17 21.12
C SER A 59 0.96 16.16 21.92
N ALA A 60 0.66 16.28 23.21
CA ALA A 60 1.47 17.10 24.10
C ALA A 60 2.91 16.55 24.13
N PRO A 61 3.93 17.42 24.12
CA PRO A 61 5.32 16.97 24.21
C PRO A 61 5.48 16.04 25.42
N ASP A 62 6.19 14.93 25.23
CA ASP A 62 6.45 13.89 26.24
C ASP A 62 5.21 13.13 26.78
N THR A 63 4.15 12.98 25.97
CA THR A 63 3.01 12.08 26.30
C THR A 63 2.92 10.85 25.35
N PRO A 64 3.78 9.81 25.52
CA PRO A 64 3.79 8.62 24.66
C PRO A 64 2.47 7.83 24.65
N ALA A 65 1.64 7.99 25.67
CA ALA A 65 0.42 7.21 25.83
C ALA A 65 -0.65 7.50 24.75
N GLN A 66 -0.75 8.75 24.27
CA GLN A 66 -1.70 9.13 23.21
C GLN A 66 -1.25 8.60 21.84
N ASN A 67 0.06 8.63 21.55
CA ASN A 67 0.65 8.09 20.33
C ASN A 67 0.79 6.56 20.35
N GLY A 68 0.71 5.91 21.53
CA GLY A 68 0.95 4.48 21.66
C GLY A 68 0.06 3.59 20.79
N HIS A 69 -1.15 4.05 20.40
CA HIS A 69 -2.02 3.30 19.49
C HIS A 69 -1.59 3.40 18.03
N SER A 70 -1.21 4.58 17.55
CA SER A 70 -0.71 4.79 16.18
C SER A 70 0.66 4.16 16.02
N GLU A 71 1.56 4.35 16.99
CA GLU A 71 2.90 3.72 17.03
C GLU A 71 2.82 2.21 17.04
N ARG A 72 1.96 1.61 17.88
CA ARG A 72 1.81 0.15 17.93
C ARG A 72 1.28 -0.40 16.61
N LYS A 73 0.31 0.29 15.97
CA LYS A 73 -0.20 -0.12 14.66
C LYS A 73 0.86 0.04 13.56
N GLY A 74 1.60 1.15 13.56
CA GLY A 74 2.73 1.39 12.65
C GLY A 74 3.82 0.35 12.83
N GLY A 75 4.19 0.02 14.07
CA GLY A 75 5.17 -1.01 14.41
C GLY A 75 4.75 -2.41 13.95
N ILE A 76 3.48 -2.79 14.12
CA ILE A 76 2.95 -4.06 13.61
C ILE A 76 3.02 -4.11 12.08
N LEU A 77 2.65 -3.02 11.40
CA LEU A 77 2.72 -2.94 9.95
C LEU A 77 4.16 -3.03 9.44
N SER A 78 5.07 -2.27 10.03
CA SER A 78 6.51 -2.29 9.73
C SER A 78 7.12 -3.67 9.98
N THR A 79 6.69 -4.37 11.02
CA THR A 79 7.11 -5.75 11.30
C THR A 79 6.64 -6.69 10.20
N LYS A 80 5.36 -6.61 9.80
CA LYS A 80 4.82 -7.42 8.69
C LYS A 80 5.56 -7.15 7.38
N ALA A 81 5.76 -5.88 7.04
CA ALA A 81 6.51 -5.45 5.86
C ALA A 81 7.94 -6.01 5.87
N ARG A 82 8.63 -5.93 7.00
CA ARG A 82 9.97 -6.48 7.18
C ARG A 82 9.99 -8.00 6.99
N THR A 83 9.08 -8.74 7.62
CA THR A 83 8.99 -10.20 7.49
C THR A 83 8.70 -10.62 6.05
N MET A 84 7.74 -9.97 5.39
CA MET A 84 7.41 -10.21 3.98
C MET A 84 8.62 -10.00 3.07
N ARG A 85 9.33 -8.87 3.24
CA ARG A 85 10.53 -8.56 2.45
C ARG A 85 11.63 -9.60 2.66
N VAL A 86 11.92 -9.96 3.91
CA VAL A 86 12.98 -10.94 4.23
C VAL A 86 12.67 -12.30 3.61
N ALA A 87 11.42 -12.77 3.75
CA ALA A 87 10.99 -14.04 3.15
C ALA A 87 11.07 -14.02 1.61
N ALA A 88 10.77 -12.86 1.01
CA ALA A 88 10.79 -12.66 -0.42
C ALA A 88 12.17 -12.32 -1.02
N GLY A 89 13.21 -12.12 -0.21
CA GLY A 89 14.53 -11.69 -0.69
C GLY A 89 14.60 -10.24 -1.21
N LEU A 90 13.48 -9.50 -1.25
CA LEU A 90 13.39 -8.24 -1.97
C LEU A 90 14.31 -7.12 -1.40
N PRO A 91 14.80 -6.21 -2.27
CA PRO A 91 15.68 -5.14 -1.83
C PRO A 91 14.94 -4.12 -0.94
N THR A 92 15.69 -3.39 -0.12
CA THR A 92 15.12 -2.45 0.87
C THR A 92 14.62 -1.15 0.25
N TYR A 93 15.10 -0.76 -0.94
CA TYR A 93 14.69 0.50 -1.57
C TYR A 93 13.26 0.45 -2.14
N GLN A 94 12.65 -0.74 -2.27
CA GLN A 94 11.22 -0.95 -2.56
C GLN A 94 10.32 -0.78 -1.32
N TRP A 95 10.81 -0.12 -0.26
CA TRP A 95 10.04 0.04 0.96
C TRP A 95 8.63 0.65 0.76
N PRO A 96 8.37 1.59 -0.18
CA PRO A 96 7.02 2.12 -0.35
C PRO A 96 6.03 1.04 -0.81
N GLU A 97 6.44 0.19 -1.76
CA GLU A 97 5.61 -0.89 -2.29
C GLU A 97 5.45 -2.02 -1.28
N ILE A 98 6.51 -2.36 -0.54
CA ILE A 98 6.46 -3.35 0.54
C ILE A 98 5.46 -2.90 1.63
N MET A 99 5.50 -1.62 2.02
CA MET A 99 4.57 -1.07 3.02
C MET A 99 3.13 -1.06 2.51
N CYS A 100 2.91 -0.66 1.25
CA CYS A 100 1.59 -0.73 0.61
C CYS A 100 1.05 -2.16 0.57
N ALA A 101 1.87 -3.14 0.17
CA ALA A 101 1.50 -4.55 0.11
C ALA A 101 1.18 -5.12 1.49
N ALA A 102 2.01 -4.81 2.50
CA ALA A 102 1.76 -5.20 3.88
C ALA A 102 0.45 -4.62 4.40
N GLY A 103 0.15 -3.36 4.08
CA GLY A 103 -1.11 -2.70 4.40
C GLY A 103 -2.30 -3.39 3.75
N TYR A 104 -2.18 -3.70 2.45
CA TYR A 104 -3.21 -4.38 1.68
C TYR A 104 -3.59 -5.75 2.26
N ILE A 105 -2.57 -6.53 2.66
CA ILE A 105 -2.74 -7.84 3.29
C ILE A 105 -3.29 -7.69 4.71
N ALA A 106 -2.79 -6.72 5.49
CA ALA A 106 -3.26 -6.46 6.84
C ALA A 106 -4.75 -6.07 6.88
N ASP A 107 -5.21 -5.26 5.92
CA ASP A 107 -6.62 -4.90 5.78
C ASP A 107 -7.53 -6.11 5.49
N ARG A 108 -6.96 -7.21 4.96
CA ARG A 108 -7.65 -8.46 4.60
C ARG A 108 -7.34 -9.62 5.55
N THR A 109 -6.53 -9.39 6.57
CA THR A 109 -6.20 -10.42 7.56
C THR A 109 -7.24 -10.40 8.68
N PRO A 110 -7.92 -11.51 8.96
CA PRO A 110 -8.89 -11.57 10.05
C PRO A 110 -8.18 -11.44 11.41
N MET A 111 -8.82 -10.76 12.35
CA MET A 111 -8.24 -10.53 13.68
C MET A 111 -9.18 -11.04 14.77
N GLN A 112 -8.62 -11.75 15.76
CA GLN A 112 -9.39 -12.29 16.89
C GLN A 112 -10.15 -11.19 17.65
N LYS A 113 -9.50 -10.04 17.90
CA LYS A 113 -10.13 -8.85 18.53
C LYS A 113 -11.38 -8.34 17.81
N HIS A 114 -11.56 -8.72 16.54
CA HIS A 114 -12.69 -8.33 15.70
C HIS A 114 -13.63 -9.51 15.42
N ARG A 115 -13.65 -10.52 16.30
CA ARG A 115 -14.43 -11.76 16.13
C ARG A 115 -14.14 -12.43 14.78
N TRP A 116 -12.85 -12.46 14.40
CA TRP A 116 -12.36 -13.01 13.14
C TRP A 116 -12.84 -12.29 11.87
N LYS A 117 -13.36 -11.06 12.00
CA LYS A 117 -13.61 -10.17 10.85
C LYS A 117 -12.32 -9.47 10.41
N THR A 118 -12.25 -9.15 9.13
CA THR A 118 -11.15 -8.35 8.55
C THR A 118 -11.40 -6.85 8.76
N PRO A 119 -10.36 -6.01 8.86
CA PRO A 119 -10.55 -4.55 8.84
C PRO A 119 -11.35 -4.06 7.62
N TYR A 120 -11.14 -4.68 6.46
CA TYR A 120 -11.90 -4.40 5.24
C TYR A 120 -13.41 -4.69 5.41
N GLU A 121 -13.77 -5.82 6.02
CA GLU A 121 -15.16 -6.17 6.34
C GLU A 121 -15.79 -5.17 7.30
N LEU A 122 -15.06 -4.76 8.33
CA LEU A 122 -15.56 -3.79 9.30
C LEU A 122 -15.82 -2.43 8.66
N ALA A 123 -14.97 -2.01 7.72
CA ALA A 123 -15.07 -0.71 7.09
C ALA A 123 -16.12 -0.68 5.95
N THR A 124 -16.24 -1.77 5.17
CA THR A 124 -17.11 -1.79 3.97
C THR A 124 -18.39 -2.60 4.14
N GLY A 125 -18.51 -3.38 5.21
CA GLY A 125 -19.57 -4.37 5.39
C GLY A 125 -19.49 -5.58 4.45
N LYS A 126 -18.48 -5.66 3.58
CA LYS A 126 -18.33 -6.72 2.56
C LYS A 126 -17.09 -7.57 2.83
N LYS A 127 -17.20 -8.88 2.60
CA LYS A 127 -16.04 -9.78 2.68
C LYS A 127 -15.07 -9.51 1.52
N PRO A 128 -13.76 -9.38 1.77
CA PRO A 128 -12.80 -9.22 0.69
C PRO A 128 -12.68 -10.52 -0.11
N SER A 129 -12.58 -10.43 -1.43
CA SER A 129 -12.08 -11.54 -2.23
C SER A 129 -10.59 -11.70 -1.96
N LEU A 130 -10.13 -12.95 -1.83
CA LEU A 130 -8.73 -13.33 -1.66
C LEU A 130 -8.19 -14.12 -2.86
N GLN A 131 -9.01 -14.38 -3.87
CA GLN A 131 -8.67 -15.26 -5.01
C GLN A 131 -7.48 -14.76 -5.82
N HIS A 132 -7.27 -13.45 -5.86
CA HIS A 132 -6.19 -12.81 -6.59
C HIS A 132 -4.90 -12.69 -5.78
N LEU A 133 -4.91 -13.03 -4.48
CA LEU A 133 -3.70 -13.00 -3.68
C LEU A 133 -2.73 -14.07 -4.16
N LYS A 134 -1.45 -13.69 -4.17
CA LYS A 134 -0.33 -14.53 -4.58
C LYS A 134 0.78 -14.46 -3.55
N ALA A 135 1.64 -15.47 -3.52
CA ALA A 135 2.81 -15.49 -2.68
C ALA A 135 3.64 -14.22 -2.90
N TYR A 136 3.83 -13.43 -1.85
CA TYR A 136 4.54 -12.16 -1.98
C TYR A 136 5.99 -12.38 -2.40
N GLY A 137 6.49 -11.60 -3.35
CA GLY A 137 7.83 -11.78 -3.90
C GLY A 137 7.99 -12.93 -4.89
N CYS A 138 6.91 -13.65 -5.23
CA CYS A 138 6.99 -14.71 -6.21
C CYS A 138 7.40 -14.19 -7.59
N LYS A 139 8.01 -15.06 -8.38
CA LYS A 139 8.42 -14.79 -9.75
C LYS A 139 7.17 -14.60 -10.62
N ALA A 140 7.23 -13.58 -11.46
CA ALA A 140 6.12 -13.14 -12.29
C ALA A 140 6.60 -12.94 -13.74
N TYR A 141 5.82 -13.45 -14.68
CA TYR A 141 6.04 -13.30 -16.12
C TYR A 141 4.98 -12.35 -16.68
N LEU A 142 5.40 -11.18 -17.14
CA LEU A 142 4.54 -10.19 -17.76
C LEU A 142 4.65 -10.27 -19.27
N LEU A 143 3.54 -10.29 -19.99
CA LEU A 143 3.56 -10.20 -21.45
C LEU A 143 3.99 -8.78 -21.90
N ASP A 144 5.02 -8.70 -22.73
CA ASP A 144 5.40 -7.47 -23.42
C ASP A 144 4.43 -7.24 -24.60
N LYS A 145 3.60 -6.20 -24.47
CA LYS A 145 2.57 -5.85 -25.45
C LYS A 145 3.13 -5.08 -26.65
N GLU A 146 4.34 -4.55 -26.58
CA GLU A 146 4.93 -3.74 -27.65
C GLU A 146 5.51 -4.60 -28.78
N ILE A 147 5.91 -5.85 -28.48
CA ILE A 147 6.50 -6.80 -29.44
C ILE A 147 5.51 -7.22 -30.54
N GLY A 148 4.20 -7.12 -30.29
CA GLY A 148 3.16 -7.53 -31.24
C GLY A 148 3.05 -6.69 -32.51
N GLN A 149 3.74 -5.55 -32.62
CA GLN A 149 3.53 -4.59 -33.72
C GLN A 149 4.63 -4.56 -34.79
N LYS A 150 5.77 -5.22 -34.60
CA LYS A 150 6.92 -5.10 -35.53
C LYS A 150 7.56 -6.44 -35.92
N HIS A 151 7.35 -6.80 -37.19
CA HIS A 151 8.09 -7.76 -38.04
C HIS A 151 8.08 -9.26 -37.67
N LYS A 152 7.99 -10.12 -38.72
CA LYS A 152 7.89 -11.60 -38.76
C LYS A 152 8.84 -12.42 -37.84
N ILE A 153 9.85 -11.81 -37.24
CA ILE A 153 10.84 -12.43 -36.32
C ILE A 153 10.25 -12.64 -34.90
N TRP A 154 9.14 -11.97 -34.57
CA TRP A 154 8.43 -12.03 -33.28
C TRP A 154 7.99 -13.42 -32.79
N LYS A 155 8.05 -14.46 -33.63
CA LYS A 155 7.71 -15.85 -33.27
C LYS A 155 8.76 -16.51 -32.37
N LEU A 156 10.01 -16.06 -32.40
CA LEU A 156 11.12 -16.62 -31.60
C LEU A 156 11.65 -15.68 -30.52
N THR A 157 11.27 -14.40 -30.49
CA THR A 157 11.77 -13.44 -29.51
C THR A 157 11.15 -13.64 -28.13
N GLU A 158 11.91 -13.36 -27.07
CA GLU A 158 11.39 -13.30 -25.70
C GLU A 158 10.21 -12.33 -25.63
N ARG A 159 9.03 -12.83 -25.22
CA ARG A 159 7.79 -12.05 -25.17
C ARG A 159 7.40 -11.60 -23.77
N ALA A 160 8.22 -11.92 -22.78
CA ALA A 160 7.86 -11.70 -21.41
C ALA A 160 8.99 -11.08 -20.61
N HIS A 161 8.65 -10.07 -19.82
CA HIS A 161 9.53 -9.60 -18.77
C HIS A 161 9.39 -10.51 -17.56
N ILE A 162 10.53 -10.84 -16.96
CA ILE A 162 10.61 -11.55 -15.69
C ILE A 162 10.75 -10.51 -14.58
N GLY A 163 9.88 -10.58 -13.60
CA GLY A 163 9.92 -9.73 -12.42
C GLY A 163 9.40 -10.45 -11.18
N HIS A 164 9.17 -9.70 -10.11
CA HIS A 164 8.70 -10.23 -8.84
C HIS A 164 7.52 -9.41 -8.31
N LEU A 165 6.56 -10.08 -7.68
CA LEU A 165 5.38 -9.42 -7.11
C LEU A 165 5.78 -8.55 -5.92
N VAL A 166 5.58 -7.24 -6.03
CA VAL A 166 5.90 -6.27 -4.97
C VAL A 166 4.69 -5.57 -4.38
N GLY A 167 3.52 -5.68 -4.99
CA GLY A 167 2.29 -5.11 -4.42
C GLY A 167 1.03 -5.34 -5.24
N TYR A 168 -0.07 -4.81 -4.70
CA TYR A 168 -1.43 -4.92 -5.23
C TYR A 168 -2.02 -3.52 -5.34
N ASP A 169 -2.42 -3.13 -6.55
CA ASP A 169 -3.06 -1.83 -6.80
C ASP A 169 -4.59 -1.96 -6.77
N SER A 170 -5.09 -3.07 -7.32
CA SER A 170 -6.51 -3.43 -7.31
C SER A 170 -6.66 -4.95 -7.26
N THR A 171 -7.89 -5.47 -7.23
CA THR A 171 -8.17 -6.92 -7.26
C THR A 171 -7.51 -7.60 -8.46
N ASN A 172 -7.41 -6.92 -9.60
CA ASN A 172 -6.89 -7.48 -10.84
C ASN A 172 -5.64 -6.73 -11.36
N ILE A 173 -5.00 -5.89 -10.55
CA ILE A 173 -3.82 -5.13 -10.98
C ILE A 173 -2.70 -5.38 -9.99
N PHE A 174 -1.62 -5.96 -10.50
CA PHE A 174 -0.43 -6.33 -9.75
C PHE A 174 0.69 -5.35 -10.03
N CYS A 175 1.45 -5.00 -8.99
CA CYS A 175 2.69 -4.25 -9.11
C CYS A 175 3.84 -5.26 -9.20
N ILE A 176 4.47 -5.35 -10.36
CA ILE A 176 5.59 -6.26 -10.58
C ILE A 176 6.87 -5.45 -10.74
N TRP A 177 7.89 -5.80 -9.96
CA TRP A 177 9.20 -5.18 -10.04
C TRP A 177 10.10 -5.98 -10.97
N ILE A 178 10.64 -5.30 -11.98
CA ILE A 178 11.60 -5.86 -12.94
C ILE A 178 13.00 -5.42 -12.51
N SER A 179 13.79 -6.38 -12.01
CA SER A 179 15.13 -6.10 -11.47
C SER A 179 16.08 -5.53 -12.53
N SER A 180 15.99 -6.01 -13.79
CA SER A 180 16.87 -5.56 -14.88
C SER A 180 16.68 -4.10 -15.25
N GLN A 181 15.46 -3.56 -15.08
CA GLN A 181 15.12 -2.18 -15.43
C GLN A 181 14.99 -1.27 -14.20
N ARG A 182 15.09 -1.82 -12.99
CA ARG A 182 14.75 -1.15 -11.72
C ARG A 182 13.40 -0.41 -11.77
N LYS A 183 12.44 -0.99 -12.50
CA LYS A 183 11.13 -0.39 -12.77
C LYS A 183 10.03 -1.25 -12.20
N ILE A 184 8.95 -0.59 -11.77
CA ILE A 184 7.73 -1.25 -11.32
C ILE A 184 6.68 -1.07 -12.41
N ILE A 185 6.15 -2.18 -12.91
CA ILE A 185 5.10 -2.22 -13.91
C ILE A 185 3.80 -2.65 -13.24
N ARG A 186 2.75 -1.86 -13.46
CA ARG A 186 1.38 -2.21 -13.06
C ARG A 186 0.71 -2.93 -14.22
N THR A 187 0.28 -4.16 -14.01
CA THR A 187 -0.37 -4.95 -15.07
C THR A 187 -1.35 -5.94 -14.47
N ARG A 188 -2.36 -6.30 -15.27
CA ARG A 188 -3.28 -7.40 -14.97
C ARG A 188 -2.78 -8.74 -15.50
N ASP A 189 -2.18 -8.71 -16.69
CA ASP A 189 -1.88 -9.92 -17.45
C ASP A 189 -0.50 -10.44 -17.01
N VAL A 190 -0.50 -11.25 -15.95
CA VAL A 190 0.70 -11.82 -15.31
C VAL A 190 0.51 -13.30 -15.06
N THR A 191 1.53 -14.10 -15.35
CA THR A 191 1.62 -15.49 -14.92
C THR A 191 2.57 -15.57 -13.72
N PHE A 192 2.13 -16.20 -12.63
CA PHE A 192 2.90 -16.30 -11.39
C PHE A 192 3.46 -17.72 -11.20
N ASP A 193 4.70 -17.78 -10.74
CA ASP A 193 5.34 -18.98 -10.24
C ASP A 193 5.61 -18.81 -8.75
N GLU A 194 4.70 -19.34 -7.93
CA GLU A 194 4.72 -19.22 -6.46
C GLU A 194 5.75 -20.15 -5.79
N THR A 195 6.54 -20.89 -6.58
CA THR A 195 7.62 -21.74 -6.09
C THR A 195 9.00 -21.06 -6.17
N ALA A 196 9.10 -19.98 -6.95
CA ALA A 196 10.32 -19.20 -7.12
C ALA A 196 10.15 -17.80 -6.51
N PHE A 197 11.11 -17.38 -5.69
CA PHE A 197 11.18 -16.07 -5.06
C PHE A 197 12.46 -15.35 -5.51
N TYR A 198 12.56 -14.04 -5.23
CA TYR A 198 13.72 -13.22 -5.60
C TYR A 198 15.01 -13.64 -4.88
#